data_AF-A0A8X6TWQ3-F1
#
_entry.id   AF-A0A8X6TWQ3-F1
#
_cell.length_a   1.000
_cell.length_b   1.000
_cell.length_c   1.000
_cell.angle_alpha   90.00
_cell.angle_beta   90.00
_cell.angle_gamma   90.00
#
_symmetry.space_group_name_H-M   'P 1'
#
loop_
_entity.id
_entity.type
_entity.pdbx_description
1 polymer ?
#
loop_
_entity_poly.entity_id
_entity_poly.type
_entity_poly.pdbx_seq_one_letter_code
_entity_poly.pdbx_strand_id
1 'polypeptide(L)'
;MRLTNFLLDKFVKGIPGNIWIGKHRFVPPVTRKVRLEMWKKMMFEEEVMMYLKNPYVTEEQEKLYLEQDYKPPVKVFDVEKSKLKPLKERTVAYHLNQMNHNRSWGDHEYDVDGK
;
A
#
# COMPACT_ATOMS: atom_id res chain seq x y z
N MET A 1 -27.72 -7.65 -8.13
CA MET A 1 -27.88 -6.93 -6.85
C MET A 1 -29.31 -6.40 -6.72
N ARG A 2 -30.28 -7.24 -6.35
CA ARG A 2 -31.71 -6.84 -6.19
C ARG A 2 -32.15 -6.77 -4.72
N LEU A 3 -31.46 -7.50 -3.83
CA LEU A 3 -31.76 -7.56 -2.40
C LEU A 3 -31.42 -6.25 -1.67
N THR A 4 -30.32 -5.61 -2.04
CA THR A 4 -29.88 -4.32 -1.49
C THR A 4 -30.90 -3.23 -1.77
N ASN A 5 -31.42 -3.17 -3.00
CA ASN A 5 -32.41 -2.17 -3.40
C ASN A 5 -33.74 -2.35 -2.64
N PHE A 6 -34.17 -3.60 -2.39
CA PHE A 6 -35.43 -3.88 -1.68
C PHE A 6 -35.36 -3.53 -0.18
N LEU A 7 -34.20 -3.73 0.46
CA LEU A 7 -34.00 -3.36 1.87
C LEU A 7 -33.92 -1.84 2.06
N LEU A 8 -33.22 -1.14 1.15
CA LEU A 8 -33.12 0.33 1.15
C LEU A 8 -34.49 1.01 0.89
N ASP A 9 -35.33 0.42 0.04
CA ASP A 9 -36.67 0.94 -0.27
C ASP A 9 -37.64 0.88 0.93
N LYS A 10 -37.40 0.01 1.92
CA LYS A 10 -38.21 -0.02 3.16
C LYS A 10 -37.89 1.14 4.13
N PHE A 11 -36.65 1.63 4.14
CA PHE A 11 -36.22 2.71 5.04
C PHE A 11 -36.18 4.08 4.36
N VAL A 12 -36.09 4.14 3.03
CA VAL A 12 -35.95 5.36 2.23
C VAL A 12 -37.03 5.41 1.14
N LYS A 13 -38.31 5.35 1.52
CA LYS A 13 -39.39 5.48 0.55
C LYS A 13 -39.48 6.92 0.02
N GLY A 14 -39.45 7.07 -1.31
CA GLY A 14 -39.97 8.24 -2.01
C GLY A 14 -39.01 9.39 -2.30
N ILE A 15 -37.69 9.19 -2.20
CA ILE A 15 -36.72 10.22 -2.63
C ILE A 15 -36.43 10.02 -4.13
N PRO A 16 -36.81 10.95 -5.01
CA PRO A 16 -36.53 10.82 -6.43
C PRO A 16 -35.03 11.03 -6.72
N GLY A 17 -34.42 10.12 -7.47
CA GLY A 17 -33.04 10.25 -7.91
C GLY A 17 -32.00 9.80 -6.87
N ASN A 18 -30.84 10.44 -6.86
CA ASN A 18 -29.74 10.06 -5.96
C ASN A 18 -30.02 10.54 -4.53
N ILE A 19 -30.02 9.61 -3.57
CA ILE A 19 -30.36 9.85 -2.16
C ILE A 19 -29.42 10.88 -1.49
N TRP A 20 -28.18 10.99 -1.93
CA TRP A 20 -27.16 11.83 -1.28
C TRP A 20 -27.04 13.24 -1.85
N ILE A 21 -27.60 13.49 -3.04
CA ILE A 21 -27.32 14.68 -3.84
C ILE A 21 -28.62 15.23 -4.44
N GLY A 22 -28.71 16.55 -4.58
CA GLY A 22 -29.87 17.22 -5.20
C GLY A 22 -30.82 17.86 -4.18
N LYS A 23 -32.02 18.25 -4.67
CA LYS A 23 -33.01 19.01 -3.90
C LYS A 23 -33.67 18.17 -2.81
N HIS A 24 -34.04 16.94 -3.12
CA HIS A 24 -34.63 15.99 -2.18
C HIS A 24 -33.58 14.94 -1.86
N ARG A 25 -32.98 15.03 -0.67
CA ARG A 25 -31.91 14.14 -0.21
C ARG A 25 -32.20 13.60 1.18
N PHE A 26 -31.64 12.45 1.49
CA PHE A 26 -31.69 11.92 2.84
C PHE A 26 -30.61 12.60 3.69
N VAL A 27 -31.04 13.28 4.75
CA VAL A 27 -30.13 13.83 5.77
C VAL A 27 -30.22 12.92 6.99
N PRO A 28 -29.15 12.17 7.32
CA PRO A 28 -29.18 11.33 8.51
C PRO A 28 -29.33 12.23 9.76
N PRO A 29 -30.21 11.86 10.71
CA PRO A 29 -30.41 12.65 11.92
C PRO A 29 -29.16 12.63 12.79
N VAL A 30 -28.85 13.78 13.41
CA VAL A 30 -27.71 13.89 14.33
C VAL A 30 -28.05 13.19 15.63
N THR A 31 -27.51 11.98 15.81
CA THR A 31 -27.72 11.19 17.03
C THR A 31 -26.90 11.74 18.20
N ARG A 32 -27.25 11.35 19.44
CA ARG A 32 -26.48 11.71 20.64
C ARG A 32 -25.02 11.23 20.57
N LYS A 33 -24.79 10.06 19.96
CA LYS A 33 -23.43 9.50 19.77
C LYS A 33 -22.58 10.43 18.91
N VAL A 34 -23.10 10.88 17.76
CA VAL A 34 -22.40 11.79 16.85
C VAL A 34 -22.04 13.11 17.55
N ARG A 35 -22.95 13.65 18.38
CA ARG A 35 -22.66 14.83 19.19
C ARG A 35 -21.50 14.59 20.16
N LEU A 36 -21.53 13.49 20.91
CA LEU A 36 -20.46 13.16 21.86
C LEU A 36 -19.10 12.97 21.16
N GLU A 37 -19.08 12.34 19.99
CA GLU A 37 -17.84 12.19 19.21
C GLU A 37 -17.29 13.53 18.73
N MET A 38 -18.16 14.43 18.28
CA MET A 38 -17.78 15.80 17.92
C MET A 38 -17.16 16.53 19.10
N TRP A 39 -17.79 16.48 20.28
CA TRP A 39 -17.25 17.10 21.49
C TRP A 39 -15.87 16.54 21.87
N LYS A 40 -15.68 15.22 21.80
CA LYS A 40 -14.37 14.61 22.06
C LYS A 40 -13.29 15.12 21.12
N LYS A 41 -13.60 15.27 19.83
CA LYS A 41 -12.66 15.83 18.84
C LYS A 41 -12.32 17.28 19.15
N MET A 42 -13.32 18.09 19.48
CA MET A 42 -13.11 19.50 19.86
C MET A 42 -12.21 19.65 21.09
N MET A 43 -12.43 18.83 22.13
CA MET A 43 -11.57 18.84 23.32
C MET A 43 -10.12 18.47 22.99
N PHE A 44 -9.93 17.46 22.14
CA PHE A 44 -8.60 17.06 21.68
C PHE A 44 -7.92 18.16 20.86
N GLU A 45 -8.66 18.83 19.97
CA GLU A 45 -8.14 19.95 19.18
C GLU A 45 -7.73 21.12 20.08
N GLU A 46 -8.53 21.45 21.11
CA GLU A 46 -8.18 22.49 22.08
C GLU A 46 -6.90 22.16 22.85
N GLU A 47 -6.74 20.91 23.29
CA GLU A 47 -5.53 20.42 23.94
C GLU A 47 -4.30 20.55 23.02
N VAL A 48 -4.42 20.12 21.76
CA VAL A 48 -3.35 20.26 20.76
C VAL A 48 -3.01 21.73 20.51
N MET A 49 -4.01 22.60 20.39
CA MET A 49 -3.79 24.03 20.20
C MET A 49 -3.07 24.67 21.39
N MET A 50 -3.36 24.23 22.61
CA MET A 50 -2.63 24.68 23.81
C MET A 50 -1.14 24.37 23.70
N TYR A 51 -0.78 23.15 23.25
CA TYR A 51 0.62 22.76 23.08
C TYR A 51 1.30 23.52 21.94
N LEU A 52 0.60 23.77 20.84
CA LEU A 52 1.16 24.47 19.66
C LEU A 52 1.30 25.98 19.86
N LYS A 53 0.59 26.57 20.84
CA LYS A 53 0.56 28.02 21.05
C LYS A 53 1.92 28.63 21.41
N ASN A 54 2.75 27.88 22.13
CA ASN A 54 4.02 28.39 22.68
C ASN A 54 5.19 27.64 22.04
N PRO A 55 5.63 28.02 20.81
CA PRO A 55 6.80 27.43 20.20
C PRO A 55 8.07 27.79 20.98
N TYR A 56 9.00 26.84 21.07
CA TYR A 56 10.28 27.04 21.73
C TYR A 56 11.26 27.87 20.88
N VAL A 57 11.17 27.73 19.55
CA VAL A 57 12.06 28.36 18.57
C VAL A 57 11.27 29.42 17.81
N THR A 58 11.87 30.59 17.62
CA THR A 58 11.27 31.63 16.78
C THR A 58 11.52 31.34 15.30
N GLU A 59 10.66 31.86 14.41
CA GLU A 59 10.80 31.65 12.96
C GLU A 59 12.17 32.10 12.43
N GLU A 60 12.76 33.15 13.01
CA GLU A 60 14.09 33.65 12.63
C GLU A 60 15.20 32.68 13.02
N GLN A 61 15.11 32.10 14.22
CA GLN A 61 16.07 31.10 14.71
C GLN A 61 15.98 29.81 13.91
N GLU A 62 14.77 29.38 13.54
CA GLU A 62 14.56 28.20 12.70
C GLU A 62 15.18 28.39 11.31
N LYS A 63 15.00 29.56 10.69
CA LYS A 63 15.62 29.89 9.40
C LYS A 63 17.15 29.84 9.47
N LEU A 64 17.75 30.46 10.48
CA LEU A 64 19.20 30.47 10.65
C LEU A 64 19.74 29.04 10.87
N TYR A 65 19.05 28.23 11.67
CA TYR A 65 19.41 26.82 11.87
C TYR A 65 19.38 26.02 10.56
N LEU A 66 18.33 26.21 9.75
CA LEU A 66 18.21 25.55 8.46
C LEU A 66 19.32 25.99 7.49
N GLU A 67 19.66 27.27 7.43
CA GLU A 67 20.76 27.78 6.59
C GLU A 67 22.12 27.22 7.01
N GLN A 68 22.33 26.99 8.31
CA GLN A 68 23.59 26.49 8.86
C GLN A 68 23.74 24.97 8.73
N ASP A 69 22.66 24.21 8.91
CA ASP A 69 22.68 22.75 9.06
C ASP A 69 21.89 21.99 7.98
N TYR A 70 21.58 22.62 6.83
CA TYR A 70 20.90 21.91 5.73
C TYR A 70 21.76 20.78 5.15
N LYS A 71 21.61 19.58 5.72
CA LYS A 71 22.01 18.32 5.12
C LYS A 71 20.74 17.70 4.58
N PRO A 72 20.54 17.62 3.24
CA PRO A 72 19.41 16.88 2.71
C PRO A 72 19.47 15.47 3.29
N PRO A 73 18.35 14.91 3.79
CA PRO A 73 18.36 13.55 4.29
C PRO A 73 18.87 12.67 3.15
N VAL A 74 19.99 11.98 3.38
CA VAL A 74 20.48 10.96 2.46
C VAL A 74 19.31 10.02 2.28
N LYS A 75 18.78 9.93 1.05
CA LYS A 75 17.68 9.02 0.74
C LYS A 75 18.20 7.60 0.99
N VAL A 76 18.01 7.08 2.20
CA VAL A 76 18.44 5.72 2.60
C VAL A 76 17.69 4.66 1.80
N PHE A 77 16.59 5.05 1.15
CA PHE A 77 15.86 4.23 0.20
C PHE A 77 16.43 4.41 -1.20
N ASP A 78 17.58 3.78 -1.41
CA ASP A 78 18.11 3.44 -2.71
C ASP A 78 17.04 2.72 -3.54
N VAL A 79 16.89 3.19 -4.79
CA VAL A 79 16.31 2.51 -5.96
C VAL A 79 15.43 1.32 -5.58
N GLU A 80 14.11 1.47 -5.62
CA GLU A 80 13.25 0.31 -5.81
C GLU A 80 13.65 -0.34 -7.14
N LYS A 81 14.61 -1.27 -7.08
CA LYS A 81 14.96 -2.17 -8.16
C LYS A 81 13.64 -2.80 -8.55
N SER A 82 13.22 -2.51 -9.77
CA SER A 82 11.96 -2.94 -10.38
C SER A 82 11.51 -4.29 -9.83
N LYS A 83 10.25 -4.40 -9.39
CA LYS A 83 9.61 -5.66 -8.93
C LYS A 83 9.61 -6.80 -9.97
N LEU A 84 10.23 -6.58 -11.12
CA LEU A 84 10.41 -7.56 -12.17
C LEU A 84 11.39 -8.62 -11.66
N LYS A 85 10.93 -9.87 -11.62
CA LYS A 85 11.83 -11.01 -11.47
C LYS A 85 12.77 -10.97 -12.68
N PRO A 86 14.11 -10.95 -12.48
CA PRO A 86 15.02 -10.98 -13.61
C PRO A 86 14.73 -12.23 -14.44
N LEU A 87 14.63 -12.05 -15.76
CA LEU A 87 14.40 -13.17 -16.67
C LEU A 87 15.55 -14.17 -16.49
N LYS A 88 15.23 -15.46 -16.43
CA LYS A 88 16.26 -16.50 -16.36
C LYS A 88 17.10 -16.44 -17.63
N GLU A 89 18.40 -16.19 -17.50
CA GLU A 89 19.34 -16.22 -18.61
C GLU A 89 19.36 -17.64 -19.21
N ARG A 90 19.03 -17.76 -20.50
CA ARG A 90 19.14 -19.03 -21.24
C ARG A 90 20.41 -19.00 -22.06
N THR A 91 21.48 -19.59 -21.53
CA THR A 91 22.74 -19.73 -22.25
C THR A 91 22.71 -20.98 -23.15
N VAL A 92 23.53 -20.99 -24.21
CA VAL A 92 23.65 -22.15 -25.12
C VAL A 92 24.06 -23.42 -24.34
N ALA A 93 24.89 -23.27 -23.32
CA ALA A 93 25.31 -24.36 -22.44
C ALA A 93 24.13 -25.04 -21.71
N TYR A 94 23.13 -24.26 -21.27
CA TYR A 94 21.94 -24.81 -20.63
C TYR A 94 21.19 -25.76 -21.57
N HIS A 95 21.05 -25.39 -22.84
CA HIS A 95 20.39 -26.21 -23.84
C HIS A 95 21.19 -27.46 -24.21
N LEU A 96 22.52 -27.35 -24.34
CA LEU A 96 23.38 -28.49 -24.64
C LEU A 96 23.37 -29.53 -23.52
N ASN A 97 23.34 -29.09 -22.26
CA ASN A 97 23.33 -30.01 -21.13
C ASN A 97 22.01 -30.81 -21.06
N GLN A 98 20.90 -30.21 -21.47
CA GLN A 98 19.62 -30.92 -21.56
C GLN A 98 19.64 -32.02 -22.64
N MET A 99 20.46 -31.92 -23.69
CA MET A 99 20.57 -32.98 -24.71
C MET A 99 21.27 -34.25 -24.19
N ASN A 100 22.04 -34.16 -23.11
CA ASN A 100 22.78 -35.29 -22.53
C ASN A 100 21.89 -36.27 -21.74
N HIS A 101 20.57 -36.06 -21.66
CA HIS A 101 19.64 -36.94 -20.94
C HIS A 101 19.59 -38.37 -21.51
N ASN A 102 19.94 -38.56 -22.79
CA ASN A 102 19.99 -39.87 -23.45
C ASN A 102 21.38 -40.51 -23.43
N ARG A 103 22.33 -39.97 -22.64
CA ARG A 103 23.65 -40.58 -22.49
C ARG A 103 23.50 -41.84 -21.64
N SER A 104 23.39 -42.99 -22.29
CA SER A 104 23.65 -44.28 -21.64
C SER A 104 25.16 -44.48 -21.57
N TRP A 105 25.62 -45.03 -20.45
CA TRP A 105 26.89 -45.73 -20.46
C TRP A 105 26.61 -47.01 -21.26
N GLY A 106 27.31 -47.20 -22.38
CA GLY A 106 27.21 -48.49 -23.08
C GLY A 106 27.53 -49.58 -22.08
N ASP A 107 26.73 -50.65 -22.05
CA ASP A 107 27.07 -51.88 -21.37
C ASP A 107 28.36 -52.39 -22.02
N HIS A 108 29.49 -51.92 -21.52
CA HIS A 108 30.79 -52.47 -21.85
C HIS A 108 30.81 -53.83 -21.15
N GLU A 109 30.27 -54.85 -21.82
CA GLU A 109 30.63 -56.23 -21.53
C GLU A 109 32.14 -56.32 -21.67
N TYR A 110 32.84 -56.27 -20.54
CA TYR A 110 34.23 -56.66 -20.49
C TYR A 110 34.23 -58.17 -20.73
N ASP A 111 34.64 -58.60 -21.94
CA ASP A 111 35.02 -59.99 -22.20
C ASP A 111 36.19 -60.33 -21.27
N VAL A 112 35.87 -60.81 -20.07
CA VAL A 112 36.81 -61.45 -19.16
C VAL A 112 36.98 -62.87 -19.68
N ASP A 113 37.91 -63.06 -20.63
CA ASP A 113 38.84 -64.19 -20.69
C ASP A 113 39.38 -64.43 -22.11
N GLY A 114 40.70 -64.54 -22.24
CA GLY A 114 41.29 -65.10 -23.46
C GLY A 114 42.80 -64.96 -23.66
N LYS A 115 43.61 -65.44 -22.69
CA LYS A 115 45.02 -65.88 -22.80
C LYS A 115 46.07 -64.94 -23.41
#